data_AF-A0A6J4HLQ2-F1
#
_entry.id   AF-A0A6J4HLQ2-F1
#
_cell.length_a   1.000
_cell.length_b   1.000
_cell.length_c   1.000
_cell.angle_alpha   90.00
_cell.angle_beta   90.00
_cell.angle_gamma   90.00
#
_symmetry.space_group_name_H-M   'P 1'
#
loop_
_entity.id
_entity.type
_entity.pdbx_description
1 polymer ?
#
loop_
_entity_poly.entity_id
_entity_poly.type
_entity_poly.pdbx_seq_one_letter_code
_entity_poly.pdbx_strand_id
1 'polypeptide(L)'
;MEVAQIQKQLEAYRERGLKLFSTSSFQTHSVVLLHILSQTDRSIPVYFINTGYHFPETVAYRDRIVDLLGLNLKDIYSDVPRNMQKDAAGRLFFASDPDFCF
;
A
#
# COMPACT_ATOMS: atom_id res chain seq x y z
N MET A 1 20.27 -9.03 2.19
CA MET A 1 20.27 -7.97 1.16
C MET A 1 20.62 -6.68 1.87
N GLU A 2 21.67 -6.01 1.43
CA GLU A 2 22.11 -4.75 2.05
C GLU A 2 21.33 -3.56 1.49
N VAL A 3 21.18 -2.49 2.27
CA VAL A 3 20.48 -1.27 1.84
C VAL A 3 21.10 -0.69 0.57
N ALA A 4 22.43 -0.68 0.48
CA ALA A 4 23.17 -0.19 -0.69
C ALA A 4 22.82 -0.97 -1.98
N GLN A 5 22.51 -2.26 -1.87
CA GLN A 5 22.12 -3.08 -3.02
C GLN A 5 20.75 -2.66 -3.57
N ILE A 6 19.80 -2.32 -2.69
CA ILE A 6 18.46 -1.85 -3.09
C ILE A 6 18.58 -0.49 -3.77
N GLN A 7 19.37 0.42 -3.20
CA GLN A 7 19.59 1.76 -3.78
C GLN A 7 20.17 1.67 -5.19
N LYS A 8 21.21 0.85 -5.37
CA LYS A 8 21.81 0.61 -6.68
C LYS A 8 20.82 0.01 -7.70
N GLN A 9 19.94 -0.87 -7.25
CA GLN A 9 18.89 -1.42 -8.13
C GLN A 9 17.88 -0.35 -8.55
N LEU A 10 17.48 0.54 -7.63
CA LEU A 10 16.56 1.64 -7.93
C LEU A 10 17.17 2.61 -8.96
N GLU A 11 18.46 2.95 -8.80
CA GLU A 11 19.20 3.76 -9.77
C GLU A 11 19.25 3.09 -11.15
N ALA A 12 19.60 1.80 -11.21
CA ALA A 12 19.64 1.06 -12.46
C ALA A 12 18.27 1.01 -13.17
N TYR A 13 17.16 0.93 -12.41
CA TYR A 13 15.83 1.01 -13.00
C TYR A 13 15.50 2.40 -13.56
N ARG A 14 15.95 3.47 -12.88
CA ARG A 14 15.78 4.85 -13.34
C ARG A 14 16.60 5.13 -14.60
N GLU A 15 17.83 4.67 -14.67
CA GLU A 15 18.70 4.79 -15.85
C GLU A 15 18.09 4.10 -17.08
N ARG A 16 17.38 2.99 -16.86
CA ARG A 16 16.63 2.28 -17.90
C ARG A 16 15.31 2.96 -18.30
N GLY A 17 14.94 4.08 -17.66
CA GLY A 17 13.69 4.79 -17.91
C GLY A 17 12.43 4.03 -17.44
N LEU A 18 12.56 3.11 -16.49
CA LEU A 18 11.42 2.37 -15.96
C LEU A 18 10.59 3.22 -14.99
N LYS A 19 9.27 3.00 -15.00
CA LYS A 19 8.38 3.55 -13.97
C LYS A 19 8.41 2.65 -12.74
N LEU A 20 8.59 3.27 -11.58
CA LEU A 20 8.67 2.60 -10.30
C LEU A 20 7.43 2.89 -9.45
N PHE A 21 6.99 1.89 -8.70
CA PHE A 21 6.00 2.03 -7.63
C PHE A 21 6.24 0.95 -6.59
N SER A 22 5.64 1.11 -5.42
CA SER A 22 5.58 0.08 -4.39
C SER A 22 4.15 -0.10 -3.91
N THR A 23 3.82 -1.27 -3.38
CA THR A 23 2.58 -1.51 -2.65
C THR A 23 2.94 -1.81 -1.20
N SER A 24 2.11 -1.35 -0.26
CA SER A 24 2.33 -1.66 1.15
C SER A 24 1.03 -1.69 1.91
N SER A 25 0.88 -2.69 2.78
CA SER A 25 -0.14 -2.74 3.83
C SER A 25 0.34 -2.11 5.13
N PHE A 26 1.55 -1.51 5.14
CA PHE A 26 2.18 -0.89 6.31
C PHE A 26 2.39 -1.86 7.49
N GLN A 27 2.69 -3.13 7.19
CA GLN A 27 3.18 -4.06 8.21
C GLN A 27 4.58 -3.66 8.68
N THR A 28 4.93 -4.05 9.92
CA THR A 28 6.21 -3.68 10.57
C THR A 28 7.43 -3.89 9.67
N HIS A 29 7.51 -5.03 8.97
CA HIS A 29 8.65 -5.34 8.11
C HIS A 29 8.64 -4.55 6.79
N SER A 30 7.46 -4.17 6.30
CA SER A 30 7.32 -3.36 5.07
C SER A 30 7.83 -1.93 5.27
N VAL A 31 7.76 -1.40 6.49
CA VAL A 31 8.22 -0.04 6.82
C VAL A 31 9.72 0.13 6.55
N VAL A 32 10.52 -0.92 6.69
CA VAL A 32 11.97 -0.87 6.37
C VAL A 32 12.18 -0.51 4.90
N LEU A 33 11.45 -1.14 3.97
CA LEU A 33 11.55 -0.83 2.55
C LEU A 33 11.06 0.60 2.26
N LEU A 34 9.95 1.01 2.89
CA LEU A 34 9.42 2.38 2.75
C LEU A 34 10.42 3.44 3.23
N HIS A 35 11.13 3.16 4.33
CA HIS A 35 12.20 4.04 4.80
C HIS A 35 13.32 4.14 3.76
N ILE A 36 13.77 3.03 3.18
CA ILE A 36 14.81 3.02 2.13
C ILE A 36 14.35 3.80 0.89
N LEU A 37 13.11 3.61 0.45
CA LEU A 37 12.53 4.39 -0.66
C LEU A 37 12.49 5.88 -0.31
N SER A 38 12.09 6.24 0.90
CA SER A 38 12.03 7.65 1.35
C SER A 38 13.39 8.35 1.34
N GLN A 39 14.47 7.62 1.59
CA GLN A 39 15.84 8.16 1.55
C GLN A 39 16.41 8.24 0.13
N THR A 40 15.87 7.43 -0.80
CA THR A 40 16.40 7.29 -2.17
C THR A 40 15.64 8.16 -3.16
N ASP A 41 14.31 8.03 -3.20
CA ASP A 41 13.44 8.76 -4.11
C ASP A 41 12.00 8.79 -3.57
N ARG A 42 11.61 9.92 -2.96
CA ARG A 42 10.25 10.15 -2.43
C ARG A 42 9.17 10.29 -3.51
N SER A 43 9.56 10.45 -4.78
CA SER A 43 8.58 10.57 -5.87
C SER A 43 7.92 9.24 -6.22
N ILE A 44 8.55 8.11 -5.86
CA ILE A 44 8.02 6.77 -6.09
C ILE A 44 6.69 6.61 -5.35
N PRO A 45 5.56 6.38 -6.06
CA PRO A 45 4.27 6.23 -5.41
C PRO A 45 4.20 4.92 -4.61
N VAL A 46 3.63 5.02 -3.41
CA VAL A 46 3.30 3.89 -2.55
C VAL A 46 1.79 3.69 -2.58
N TYR A 47 1.33 2.57 -3.13
CA TYR A 47 -0.08 2.25 -3.21
C TYR A 47 -0.54 1.45 -1.99
N PHE A 48 -1.61 1.93 -1.35
CA PHE A 48 -2.30 1.25 -0.27
C PHE A 48 -3.69 0.83 -0.74
N ILE A 49 -4.02 -0.45 -0.61
CA ILE A 49 -5.36 -0.95 -0.91
C ILE A 49 -6.23 -0.74 0.33
N ASN A 50 -7.10 0.27 0.25
CA ASN A 50 -8.09 0.55 1.27
C ASN A 50 -9.36 -0.26 1.00
N THR A 51 -9.47 -1.40 1.67
CA THR A 51 -10.61 -2.32 1.53
C THR A 51 -11.90 -1.77 2.15
N GLY A 52 -11.82 -0.71 2.96
CA GLY A 52 -12.92 -0.24 3.80
C GLY A 52 -13.16 -1.08 5.07
N TYR A 53 -12.39 -2.14 5.31
CA TYR A 53 -12.49 -2.99 6.50
C TYR A 53 -11.29 -2.89 7.45
N HIS A 54 -10.33 -2.00 7.17
CA HIS A 54 -9.20 -1.78 8.05
C HIS A 54 -9.64 -1.23 9.41
N PHE A 55 -8.97 -1.66 10.47
CA PHE A 55 -9.11 -1.03 11.77
C PHE A 55 -8.70 0.46 11.68
N PRO A 56 -9.41 1.37 12.38
CA PRO A 56 -9.03 2.79 12.43
C PRO A 56 -7.57 3.00 12.84
N GLU A 57 -7.06 2.16 13.74
CA GLU A 57 -5.68 2.17 14.23
C GLU A 57 -4.67 1.85 13.11
N THR A 58 -5.03 0.98 12.16
CA THR A 58 -4.19 0.66 10.99
C THR A 58 -4.06 1.88 10.09
N VAL A 59 -5.18 2.57 9.84
CA VAL A 59 -5.21 3.80 9.02
C VAL A 59 -4.40 4.90 9.70
N ALA A 60 -4.59 5.11 11.01
CA ALA A 60 -3.83 6.09 11.78
C ALA A 60 -2.33 5.74 11.87
N TYR A 61 -1.97 4.45 11.94
CA TYR A 61 -0.58 4.01 11.89
C TYR A 61 0.05 4.30 10.53
N ARG A 62 -0.64 3.93 9.43
CA ARG A 62 -0.22 4.25 8.07
C ARG A 62 0.05 5.75 7.91
N ASP A 63 -0.90 6.59 8.31
CA ASP A 63 -0.80 8.05 8.15
C ASP A 63 0.42 8.60 8.90
N ARG A 64 0.65 8.14 10.14
CA ARG A 64 1.86 8.49 10.90
C ARG A 64 3.16 8.11 10.18
N ILE A 65 3.21 6.93 9.55
CA ILE A 65 4.41 6.48 8.81
C ILE A 65 4.60 7.31 7.53
N VAL A 66 3.51 7.64 6.82
CA VAL A 66 3.54 8.48 5.63
C VAL A 66 4.08 9.87 5.97
N ASP A 67 3.59 10.48 7.05
CA ASP A 67 4.03 11.78 7.53
C ASP A 67 5.50 11.76 7.98
N LEU A 68 5.89 10.73 8.75
CA LEU A 68 7.25 10.60 9.26
C LEU A 68 8.30 10.44 8.14
N LEU A 69 7.96 9.70 7.07
CA LEU A 69 8.89 9.39 5.99
C LEU A 69 8.75 10.33 4.78
N GLY A 70 7.66 11.09 4.69
CA GLY A 70 7.33 11.94 3.55
C GLY A 70 7.03 11.14 2.28
N LEU A 71 6.20 10.10 2.40
CA LEU A 71 5.89 9.18 1.28
C LEU A 71 4.86 9.77 0.32
N ASN A 72 5.00 9.49 -0.98
CA ASN A 72 3.95 9.73 -1.98
C ASN A 72 2.87 8.63 -1.91
N LEU A 73 2.00 8.70 -0.90
CA LEU A 73 0.90 7.74 -0.73
C LEU A 73 -0.18 7.90 -1.81
N LYS A 74 -0.67 6.76 -2.31
CA LYS A 74 -1.87 6.65 -3.16
C LYS A 74 -2.81 5.59 -2.58
N ASP A 75 -3.96 6.03 -2.09
CA ASP A 75 -5.02 5.10 -1.70
C ASP A 75 -5.76 4.57 -2.93
N ILE A 76 -5.94 3.27 -2.98
CA ILE A 76 -6.80 2.58 -3.96
C ILE A 76 -8.00 2.02 -3.20
N TYR A 77 -9.18 2.24 -3.75
CA TYR A 77 -10.46 1.77 -3.20
C TYR A 77 -11.11 0.80 -4.18
N SER A 78 -11.98 -0.09 -3.67
CA SER A 78 -12.88 -0.86 -4.52
C SER A 78 -13.88 0.09 -5.19
N ASP A 79 -14.20 -0.17 -6.47
CA ASP A 79 -15.27 0.53 -7.17
C ASP A 79 -16.65 0.22 -6.55
N VAL A 80 -16.76 -0.86 -5.77
CA VAL A 80 -17.96 -1.24 -5.05
C VAL A 80 -17.89 -0.71 -3.61
N PRO A 81 -18.78 0.21 -3.20
CA PRO A 81 -18.83 0.71 -1.84
C PRO A 81 -19.04 -0.41 -0.82
N ARG A 82 -18.40 -0.31 0.35
CA ARG A 82 -18.46 -1.32 1.42
C ARG A 82 -19.89 -1.78 1.76
N ASN A 83 -20.86 -0.87 1.80
CA ASN A 83 -22.26 -1.19 2.13
C ASN A 83 -22.95 -2.06 1.05
N MET A 84 -22.43 -2.05 -0.18
CA MET A 84 -22.89 -2.84 -1.33
C MET A 84 -22.15 -4.17 -1.49
N GLN A 85 -21.10 -4.43 -0.70
CA GLN A 85 -20.34 -5.68 -0.75
C GLN A 85 -21.04 -6.80 0.05
N LYS A 86 -22.26 -7.14 -0.39
CA LYS A 86 -23.13 -8.11 0.25
C LYS A 86 -23.84 -8.98 -0.77
N ASP A 87 -24.13 -10.21 -0.38
CA ASP A 87 -24.97 -11.12 -1.16
C ASP A 87 -26.46 -10.72 -1.12
N ALA A 88 -27.30 -11.45 -1.86
CA ALA A 88 -28.74 -11.21 -1.91
C ALA A 88 -29.44 -11.37 -0.55
N ALA A 89 -28.83 -12.07 0.42
CA ALA A 89 -29.33 -12.23 1.78
C ALA A 89 -28.81 -11.14 2.74
N GLY A 90 -28.00 -10.18 2.25
CA GLY A 90 -27.44 -9.09 3.04
C GLY A 90 -26.20 -9.47 3.86
N ARG A 91 -25.63 -10.67 3.65
CA ARG A 91 -24.39 -11.11 4.29
C ARG A 91 -23.20 -10.50 3.57
N LEU A 92 -22.18 -10.09 4.32
CA LEU A 92 -20.96 -9.52 3.74
C LEU A 92 -20.19 -10.59 2.95
N PHE A 93 -19.66 -10.23 1.78
CA PHE A 93 -19.01 -11.20 0.89
C PHE A 93 -17.85 -11.96 1.56
N PHE A 94 -17.06 -11.31 2.42
CA PHE A 94 -15.98 -11.99 3.14
C PHE A 94 -16.46 -13.16 4.03
N ALA A 95 -17.74 -13.18 4.39
CA ALA A 95 -18.35 -14.22 5.22
C ALA A 95 -19.22 -15.21 4.41
N SER A 96 -19.74 -14.81 3.25
CA SER A 96 -20.65 -15.63 2.45
C SER A 96 -19.99 -16.26 1.24
N ASP A 97 -19.19 -15.50 0.50
CA ASP A 97 -18.53 -15.89 -0.73
C ASP A 97 -17.28 -15.02 -0.96
N PRO A 98 -16.09 -15.48 -0.52
CA PRO A 98 -14.88 -14.69 -0.57
C PRO A 98 -14.37 -14.44 -1.99
N ASP A 99 -14.86 -15.17 -3.00
CA ASP A 99 -14.50 -14.94 -4.40
C ASP A 99 -15.02 -13.59 -4.92
N PHE A 100 -15.95 -12.95 -4.22
CA PHE A 100 -16.43 -11.59 -4.51
C PHE A 100 -15.71 -10.48 -3.74
N CYS A 101 -14.68 -10.81 -2.94
CA CYS A 101 -13.91 -9.80 -2.21
C CYS A 101 -12.85 -9.14 -3.11
N PHE A 102 -13.19 -8.00 -3.70
CA PHE A 102 -12.27 -7.15 -4.48
C PHE A 102 -12.38 -5.67 -4.11
#